data_AF-A0A6P0HVG3-F1
#
_entry.id   AF-A0A6P0HVG3-F1
#
_cell.length_a   1.000
_cell.length_b   1.000
_cell.length_c   1.000
_cell.angle_alpha   90.00
_cell.angle_beta   90.00
_cell.angle_gamma   90.00
#
_symmetry.space_group_name_H-M   'P 1'
#
loop_
_entity.id
_entity.type
_entity.pdbx_description
1 polymer ?
#
loop_
_entity_poly.entity_id
_entity_poly.type
_entity_poly.pdbx_seq_one_letter_code
_entity_poly.pdbx_strand_id
1 'polypeptide(L)'
;CSRYYMTKLKQVFRSAGAVLCFGAMGHKDDIHTSHQVGTTRFGKDPNTSVLDEDCRLHDHENVFVVDGGFMPNALGVSPALTIAANALRVADTILQKAII
;
A
#
# COMPACT_ATOMS: atom_id res chain seq x y z
N CYS A 1 -14.45 5.92 -4.90
CA CYS A 1 -15.34 5.10 -4.02
C CYS A 1 -16.48 4.49 -4.82
N SER A 2 -16.79 3.20 -4.61
CA SER A 2 -17.89 2.51 -5.34
C SER A 2 -19.27 2.88 -4.79
N ARG A 3 -20.32 2.72 -5.62
CA ARG A 3 -21.71 2.97 -5.20
C ARG A 3 -22.15 2.03 -4.07
N TYR A 4 -21.62 0.81 -4.04
CA TYR A 4 -21.79 -0.14 -2.94
C TYR A 4 -21.29 0.43 -1.61
N TYR A 5 -20.05 0.95 -1.58
CA TYR A 5 -19.44 1.50 -0.37
C TYR A 5 -20.22 2.69 0.18
N MET A 6 -20.69 3.58 -0.70
CA MET A 6 -21.52 4.72 -0.31
C MET A 6 -22.87 4.29 0.27
N THR A 7 -23.52 3.28 -0.31
CA THR A 7 -24.78 2.73 0.24
C THR A 7 -24.56 2.16 1.63
N LYS A 8 -23.47 1.42 1.84
CA LYS A 8 -23.13 0.86 3.16
C LYS A 8 -22.80 1.94 4.19
N LEU A 9 -21.99 2.94 3.84
CA LEU A 9 -21.72 4.08 4.71
C LEU A 9 -23.00 4.80 5.14
N LYS A 10 -23.90 5.08 4.20
CA LYS A 10 -25.20 5.71 4.52
C LYS A 10 -26.05 4.88 5.47
N GLN A 11 -26.06 3.54 5.32
CA GLN A 11 -26.74 2.65 6.25
C GLN A 11 -26.17 2.77 7.66
N VAL A 12 -24.84 2.72 7.80
CA VAL A 12 -24.15 2.85 9.09
C VAL A 12 -24.45 4.20 9.75
N PHE A 13 -24.34 5.30 9.01
CA PHE A 13 -24.62 6.64 9.56
C PHE A 13 -26.07 6.82 9.99
N ARG A 14 -27.04 6.32 9.22
CA ARG A 14 -28.46 6.36 9.60
C ARG A 14 -28.72 5.54 10.87
N SER A 15 -28.13 4.36 10.98
CA SER A 15 -28.24 3.53 12.20
C SER A 15 -27.58 4.21 13.41
N ALA A 16 -26.58 5.05 13.20
CA ALA A 16 -25.96 5.88 14.24
C ALA A 16 -26.76 7.15 14.58
N GLY A 17 -27.94 7.36 14.00
CA GLY A 17 -28.83 8.50 14.31
C GLY A 17 -28.64 9.72 13.39
N ALA A 18 -27.86 9.61 12.31
CA ALA A 18 -27.72 10.72 11.38
C ALA A 18 -29.04 11.00 10.63
N VAL A 19 -29.59 12.20 10.82
CA VAL A 19 -30.83 12.67 10.16
C VAL A 19 -30.57 13.04 8.69
N LEU A 20 -29.36 13.47 8.36
CA LEU A 20 -28.93 13.84 7.01
C LEU A 20 -27.63 13.11 6.65
N CYS A 21 -27.55 12.60 5.41
CA CYS A 21 -26.37 11.90 4.88
C CYS A 21 -26.11 12.31 3.43
N PHE A 22 -25.41 13.42 3.25
CA PHE A 22 -24.95 13.87 1.94
C PHE A 22 -23.69 13.10 1.56
N GLY A 23 -23.63 12.59 0.33
CA GLY A 23 -22.45 11.92 -0.19
C GLY A 23 -22.03 12.60 -1.48
N ALA A 24 -20.82 13.12 -1.53
CA ALA A 24 -20.20 13.55 -2.78
C ALA A 24 -19.53 12.33 -3.41
N MET A 25 -19.97 11.97 -4.61
CA MET A 25 -19.19 11.11 -5.49
C MET A 25 -18.22 12.06 -6.20
N GLY A 26 -17.00 12.20 -5.68
CA GLY A 26 -15.96 12.90 -6.45
C GLY A 26 -15.72 12.17 -7.77
N HIS A 27 -15.41 12.92 -8.83
CA HIS A 27 -15.07 12.34 -10.12
C HIS A 27 -13.83 11.46 -9.96
N LYS A 28 -13.71 10.40 -10.77
CA LYS A 28 -12.57 9.47 -10.66
C LYS A 28 -11.22 10.17 -10.80
N ASP A 29 -11.20 11.29 -11.50
CA ASP A 29 -9.99 12.05 -11.81
C ASP A 29 -9.66 13.08 -10.72
N ASP A 30 -10.58 13.37 -9.80
CA ASP A 30 -10.40 14.41 -8.76
C ASP A 30 -10.01 13.83 -7.39
N ILE A 31 -10.00 12.50 -7.23
CA ILE A 31 -9.73 11.83 -5.96
C ILE A 31 -8.37 11.13 -6.00
N HIS A 32 -7.34 11.83 -5.55
CA HIS A 32 -6.05 11.23 -5.24
C HIS A 32 -5.98 10.92 -3.74
N THR A 33 -5.89 9.63 -3.39
CA THR A 33 -5.79 9.19 -1.99
C THR A 33 -4.37 9.33 -1.42
N SER A 34 -3.42 9.80 -2.23
CA SER A 34 -1.98 9.85 -1.91
C SER A 34 -1.40 8.50 -1.41
N HIS A 35 -2.06 7.38 -1.74
CA HIS A 35 -1.67 6.02 -1.37
C HIS A 35 -1.25 5.21 -2.61
N GLN A 36 -0.33 5.76 -3.40
CA GLN A 36 0.26 5.06 -4.55
C GLN A 36 1.14 3.91 -4.03
N VAL A 37 0.90 2.71 -4.53
CA VAL A 37 1.60 1.48 -4.11
C VAL A 37 1.77 0.54 -5.30
N GLY A 38 2.69 -0.43 -5.20
CA GLY A 38 2.84 -1.52 -6.18
C GLY A 38 3.64 -1.22 -7.44
N THR A 39 4.29 -0.05 -7.49
CA THR A 39 5.16 0.38 -8.60
C THR A 39 6.43 -0.47 -8.72
N THR A 40 6.95 -0.96 -7.59
CA THR A 40 8.16 -1.79 -7.48
C THR A 40 7.85 -3.05 -6.67
N ARG A 41 6.75 -3.75 -7.03
CA ARG A 41 6.24 -4.87 -6.21
C ARG A 41 7.33 -5.91 -5.94
N PHE A 42 7.31 -6.46 -4.73
CA PHE A 42 8.14 -7.59 -4.38
C PHE A 42 7.53 -8.94 -4.82
N GLY A 43 8.35 -9.97 -4.95
CA GLY A 43 7.93 -11.31 -5.33
C GLY A 43 9.10 -12.27 -5.49
N LYS A 44 8.79 -13.54 -5.72
CA LYS A 44 9.80 -14.59 -5.89
C LYS A 44 10.28 -14.77 -7.33
N ASP A 45 9.50 -14.26 -8.29
CA ASP A 45 9.77 -14.41 -9.72
C ASP A 45 10.19 -13.06 -10.32
N PRO A 46 11.42 -12.93 -10.84
CA PRO A 46 11.91 -11.69 -11.44
C PRO A 46 11.17 -11.29 -12.72
N ASN A 47 10.43 -12.21 -13.35
CA ASN A 47 9.61 -11.88 -14.54
C ASN A 47 8.31 -11.18 -14.17
N THR A 48 7.88 -11.24 -12.91
CA THR A 48 6.60 -10.70 -12.44
C THR A 48 6.74 -9.73 -11.27
N SER A 49 7.96 -9.50 -10.78
CA SER A 49 8.26 -8.60 -9.67
C SER A 49 9.59 -7.88 -9.87
N VAL A 50 9.67 -6.66 -9.33
CA VAL A 50 10.89 -5.83 -9.42
C VAL A 50 11.85 -6.16 -8.28
N LEU A 51 11.30 -6.47 -7.11
CA LEU A 51 12.06 -6.76 -5.90
C LEU A 51 11.89 -8.21 -5.46
N ASP A 52 12.89 -8.76 -4.78
CA ASP A 52 12.75 -9.98 -3.98
C ASP A 52 12.02 -9.71 -2.65
N GLU A 53 11.81 -10.75 -1.83
CA GLU A 53 11.11 -10.66 -0.55
C GLU A 53 11.81 -9.77 0.51
N ASP A 54 13.10 -9.48 0.31
CA ASP A 54 13.89 -8.55 1.12
C ASP A 54 13.85 -7.12 0.59
N CYS A 55 12.99 -6.83 -0.39
CA CYS A 55 12.90 -5.54 -1.07
C CYS A 55 14.20 -5.13 -1.78
N ARG A 56 14.99 -6.11 -2.23
CA ARG A 56 16.19 -5.93 -3.02
C ARG A 56 15.88 -6.14 -4.49
N LEU A 57 16.55 -5.41 -5.39
CA LEU A 57 16.44 -5.66 -6.82
C LEU A 57 16.92 -7.08 -7.18
N HIS A 58 16.18 -7.77 -8.06
CA HIS A 58 16.57 -9.12 -8.50
C HIS A 58 17.90 -9.14 -9.26
N ASP A 59 18.19 -8.07 -10.01
CA ASP A 59 19.37 -7.91 -10.85
C ASP A 59 20.55 -7.18 -10.18
N HIS A 60 20.34 -6.63 -8.98
CA HIS A 60 21.36 -5.89 -8.24
C HIS A 60 21.37 -6.22 -6.74
N GLU A 61 22.42 -6.92 -6.30
CA GLU A 61 22.50 -7.46 -4.94
C GLU A 61 22.67 -6.40 -3.83
N ASN A 62 23.04 -5.17 -4.19
CA ASN A 62 23.32 -4.08 -3.25
C ASN A 62 22.32 -2.91 -3.36
N VAL A 63 21.22 -3.09 -4.09
CA VAL A 63 20.20 -2.04 -4.29
C VAL A 63 18.88 -2.48 -3.68
N PHE A 64 18.36 -1.67 -2.76
CA PHE A 64 17.12 -1.92 -2.03
C PHE A 64 16.14 -0.75 -2.23
N VAL A 65 14.84 -1.06 -2.29
CA VAL A 65 13.77 -0.06 -2.41
C VAL A 65 12.83 -0.17 -1.22
N VAL A 66 12.68 0.92 -0.48
CA VAL A 66 11.95 0.94 0.79
C VAL A 66 10.93 2.08 0.79
N ASP A 67 9.77 1.84 0.18
CA ASP A 67 8.65 2.79 0.08
C ASP A 67 7.29 2.05 0.00
N GLY A 68 6.24 2.65 -0.58
CA GLY A 68 4.95 1.96 -0.82
C GLY A 68 4.95 1.03 -2.04
N GLY A 69 5.96 1.11 -2.90
CA GLY A 69 6.07 0.40 -4.16
C GLY A 69 6.19 -1.11 -4.02
N PHE A 70 6.79 -1.62 -2.93
CA PHE A 70 6.94 -3.07 -2.71
C PHE A 70 5.60 -3.81 -2.56
N MET A 71 4.54 -3.11 -2.13
CA MET A 71 3.26 -3.73 -1.80
C MET A 71 2.57 -4.28 -3.07
N PRO A 72 2.26 -5.59 -3.17
CA PRO A 72 1.63 -6.15 -4.36
C PRO A 72 0.23 -5.58 -4.65
N ASN A 73 -0.48 -5.16 -3.62
CA ASN A 73 -1.86 -4.65 -3.70
C ASN A 73 -2.10 -3.55 -2.66
N ALA A 74 -3.02 -2.64 -2.96
CA ALA A 74 -3.53 -1.69 -1.99
C ALA A 74 -4.43 -2.38 -0.95
N LEU A 75 -4.24 -2.03 0.33
CA LEU A 75 -4.96 -2.66 1.45
C LEU A 75 -6.34 -2.04 1.74
N GLY A 76 -6.74 -1.00 1.01
CA GLY A 76 -7.96 -0.24 1.31
C GLY A 76 -7.88 0.62 2.58
N VAL A 77 -6.74 0.61 3.27
CA VAL A 77 -6.39 1.44 4.43
C VAL A 77 -5.08 2.19 4.16
N SER A 78 -4.70 3.12 5.04
CA SER A 78 -3.44 3.86 4.89
C SER A 78 -2.22 2.91 4.98
N PRO A 79 -1.28 2.95 4.01
CA PRO A 79 -0.13 2.06 3.97
C PRO A 79 1.04 2.53 4.86
N ALA A 80 0.99 3.74 5.42
CA ALA A 80 2.15 4.38 6.05
C ALA A 80 2.83 3.53 7.14
N LEU A 81 2.05 2.93 8.04
CA LEU A 81 2.62 2.07 9.10
C LEU A 81 3.19 0.76 8.54
N THR A 82 2.58 0.20 7.50
CA THR A 82 3.10 -0.99 6.81
C THR A 82 4.42 -0.70 6.12
N ILE A 83 4.55 0.48 5.50
CA ILE A 83 5.80 0.94 4.89
C ILE A 83 6.89 1.10 5.95
N ALA A 84 6.59 1.78 7.06
CA ALA A 84 7.54 1.96 8.15
C ALA A 84 7.98 0.63 8.78
N ALA A 85 7.06 -0.30 9.00
CA ALA A 85 7.38 -1.62 9.54
C ALA A 85 8.27 -2.42 8.57
N ASN A 86 7.96 -2.38 7.26
CA ASN A 86 8.78 -3.04 6.25
C ASN A 86 10.17 -2.41 6.14
N ALA A 87 10.26 -1.08 6.29
CA ALA A 87 11.54 -0.38 6.28
C ALA A 87 12.48 -0.86 7.39
N LEU A 88 11.96 -1.01 8.61
CA LEU A 88 12.73 -1.54 9.73
C LEU A 88 13.16 -2.99 9.48
N ARG A 89 12.26 -3.84 8.97
CA ARG A 89 12.58 -5.23 8.61
C ARG A 89 13.72 -5.30 7.58
N VAL A 90 13.64 -4.50 6.52
CA VAL A 90 14.67 -4.49 5.45
C VAL A 90 15.99 -3.95 5.97
N ALA A 91 15.97 -2.93 6.84
CA ALA A 91 17.17 -2.41 7.48
C ALA A 91 17.89 -3.49 8.30
N ASP A 92 17.14 -4.31 9.06
CA ASP A 92 17.71 -5.44 9.79
C ASP A 92 18.35 -6.47 8.85
N THR A 93 17.70 -6.78 7.72
CA THR A 93 18.28 -7.67 6.68
C THR A 93 19.58 -7.10 6.11
N ILE A 94 19.64 -5.79 5.82
CA ILE A 94 20.84 -5.13 5.30
C ILE A 94 21.98 -5.24 6.33
N LEU A 95 21.70 -4.97 7.61
CA LEU A 95 22.69 -5.08 8.69
C LEU A 95 23.23 -6.50 8.84
N GLN A 96 22.36 -7.51 8.78
CA GLN A 96 22.77 -8.91 8.85
C GLN A 96 23.69 -9.30 7.69
N LYS A 97 23.40 -8.83 6.47
CA LYS A 97 24.23 -9.10 5.28
C LYS A 97 25.54 -8.30 5.25
N ALA A 98 25.62 -7.17 5.95
CA ALA A 98 26.82 -6.32 6.01
C ALA A 98 27.85 -6.75 7.06
N ILE A 99 27.49 -7.63 8.00
CA ILE A 99 28.37 -8.10 9.10
C ILE A 99 29.12 -9.41 8.72
N ILE A 100 28.99 -9.87 7.48
CA ILE A 100 29.69 -11.05 6.92
C ILE A 100 30.68 -10.59 5.87
#